data_AF-A0A368BQK5-F1
#
_entry.id   AF-A0A368BQK5-F1
#
_cell.length_a   1.000
_cell.length_b   1.000
_cell.length_c   1.000
_cell.angle_alpha   90.00
_cell.angle_beta   90.00
_cell.angle_gamma   90.00
#
_symmetry.space_group_name_H-M   'P 1'
#
loop_
_entity.id
_entity.type
_entity.pdbx_description
1 polymer ?
#
loop_
_entity_poly.entity_id
_entity_poly.type
_entity_poly.pdbx_seq_one_letter_code
_entity_poly.pdbx_strand_id
1 'polypeptide(L)'
;MKHNEERLTREREEAWIGDAVLALFVREWILKEQRSLDGEQFIRFTSNDFLRVIGNPTQVEARIGRVYRDEGMAQAYKYIEDNLLPIFLRQERARVQRIRNGELKG
;
A
#
# COMPACT_ATOMS: atom_id res chain seq x y z
N MET A 1 9.20 -7.16 29.81
CA MET A 1 9.80 -7.75 28.58
C MET A 1 8.76 -8.54 27.79
N LYS A 2 8.11 -9.58 28.34
CA LYS A 2 7.06 -10.37 27.65
C LYS A 2 5.94 -9.57 26.97
N HIS A 3 5.39 -8.56 27.65
CA HIS A 3 4.30 -7.75 27.10
C HIS A 3 4.69 -6.92 25.85
N ASN A 4 5.97 -6.61 25.67
CA ASN A 4 6.45 -5.89 24.50
C ASN A 4 6.64 -6.83 23.30
N GLU A 5 7.11 -8.05 23.56
CA GLU A 5 7.23 -9.11 22.55
C GLU A 5 5.85 -9.53 22.01
N GLU A 6 4.86 -9.72 22.88
CA GLU A 6 3.49 -10.06 22.47
C GLU A 6 2.88 -8.98 21.55
N ARG A 7 3.11 -7.70 21.86
CA ARG A 7 2.63 -6.58 21.03
C ARG A 7 3.33 -6.51 19.67
N LEU A 8 4.64 -6.75 19.64
CA LEU A 8 5.42 -6.82 18.40
C LEU A 8 4.97 -7.99 17.52
N THR A 9 4.69 -9.15 18.11
CA THR A 9 4.15 -10.30 17.39
C THR A 9 2.78 -9.96 16.80
N ARG A 10 1.89 -9.37 17.59
CA ARG A 10 0.57 -8.96 17.11
C ARG A 10 0.69 -7.97 15.95
N GLU A 11 1.48 -6.91 16.09
CA GLU A 11 1.66 -5.89 15.03
C GLU A 11 2.13 -6.51 13.71
N ARG A 12 3.07 -7.46 13.76
CA ARG A 12 3.55 -8.19 12.59
C ARG A 12 2.49 -9.09 11.97
N GLU A 13 1.65 -9.74 12.76
CA GLU A 13 0.52 -10.52 12.25
C GLU A 13 -0.51 -9.63 11.54
N GLU A 14 -0.83 -8.47 12.11
CA GLU A 14 -1.75 -7.52 11.45
C GLU A 14 -1.11 -6.96 10.18
N ALA A 15 0.21 -6.69 10.18
CA ALA A 15 0.93 -6.27 8.99
C ALA A 15 0.93 -7.34 7.90
N TRP A 16 1.16 -8.60 8.24
CA TRP A 16 1.14 -9.72 7.31
C TRP A 16 -0.21 -9.85 6.59
N ILE A 17 -1.31 -9.68 7.33
CA ILE A 17 -2.67 -9.67 6.74
C ILE A 17 -2.87 -8.40 5.90
N GLY A 18 -2.45 -7.26 6.41
CA GLY A 18 -2.58 -5.97 5.73
C GLY A 18 -1.85 -5.89 4.41
N ASP A 19 -0.65 -6.47 4.31
CA ASP A 19 0.11 -6.61 3.07
C ASP A 19 -0.68 -7.41 2.02
N ALA A 20 -1.27 -8.56 2.40
CA ALA A 20 -2.09 -9.35 1.49
C ALA A 20 -3.33 -8.57 0.99
N VAL A 21 -3.99 -7.81 1.88
CA VAL A 21 -5.15 -6.97 1.53
C VAL A 21 -4.74 -5.83 0.60
N LEU A 22 -3.64 -5.13 0.91
CA LEU A 22 -3.08 -4.08 0.06
C LEU A 22 -2.73 -4.63 -1.33
N ALA A 23 -2.06 -5.78 -1.36
CA ALA A 23 -1.63 -6.41 -2.59
C ALA A 23 -2.82 -6.88 -3.46
N LEU A 24 -3.93 -7.31 -2.86
CA LEU A 24 -5.14 -7.65 -3.60
C LEU A 24 -5.82 -6.39 -4.14
N PHE A 25 -6.01 -5.37 -3.30
CA PHE A 25 -6.57 -4.08 -3.72
C PHE A 25 -5.82 -3.51 -4.92
N VAL A 26 -4.49 -3.43 -4.85
CA VAL A 26 -3.68 -2.82 -5.92
C VAL A 26 -3.81 -3.60 -7.23
N ARG A 27 -3.84 -4.94 -7.18
CA ARG A 27 -4.04 -5.76 -8.39
C ARG A 27 -5.40 -5.52 -9.03
N GLU A 28 -6.47 -5.52 -8.23
CA GLU A 28 -7.82 -5.26 -8.74
C GLU A 28 -7.96 -3.84 -9.30
N TRP A 29 -7.36 -2.86 -8.62
CA TRP A 29 -7.32 -1.48 -9.08
C TRP A 29 -6.57 -1.32 -10.41
N ILE A 30 -5.39 -1.93 -10.57
CA ILE A 30 -4.63 -1.91 -11.84
C ILE A 30 -5.43 -2.54 -12.98
N LEU A 31 -6.03 -3.71 -12.73
CA LEU A 31 -6.86 -4.41 -13.72
C LEU A 31 -8.06 -3.57 -14.15
N LYS A 32 -8.68 -2.85 -13.21
CA LYS A 32 -9.83 -1.98 -13.47
C LYS A 32 -9.46 -0.73 -14.25
N GLU A 33 -8.40 -0.03 -13.84
CA GLU A 33 -8.05 1.29 -14.40
C GLU A 33 -7.23 1.19 -15.70
N GLN A 34 -6.26 0.28 -15.76
CA GLN A 34 -5.37 0.16 -16.91
C GLN A 34 -5.77 -0.92 -17.91
N ARG A 35 -6.60 -1.89 -17.48
CA ARG A 35 -6.90 -3.11 -18.26
C ARG A 35 -5.64 -3.86 -18.71
N SER A 36 -4.60 -3.83 -17.86
CA SER A 36 -3.28 -4.42 -18.11
C SER A 36 -2.76 -5.14 -16.86
N LEU A 37 -1.74 -5.99 -17.03
CA LEU A 37 -0.98 -6.59 -15.93
C LEU A 37 0.30 -5.76 -15.68
N ASP A 38 0.14 -4.57 -15.11
CA ASP A 38 1.27 -3.66 -14.80
C ASP A 38 1.94 -4.05 -13.47
N GLY A 39 2.87 -5.02 -13.55
CA GLY A 39 3.65 -5.49 -12.40
C GLY A 39 4.58 -4.43 -11.81
N GLU A 40 5.06 -3.48 -12.61
CA GLU A 40 5.94 -2.42 -12.11
C GLU A 40 5.15 -1.41 -11.27
N GLN A 41 3.96 -1.02 -11.71
CA GLN A 41 3.09 -0.16 -10.92
C GLN A 41 2.65 -0.84 -9.63
N PHE A 42 2.35 -2.14 -9.68
CA PHE A 42 2.09 -2.94 -8.49
C PHE A 42 3.25 -2.82 -7.48
N ILE A 43 4.48 -3.10 -7.92
CA ILE A 43 5.68 -3.02 -7.08
C ILE A 43 5.84 -1.61 -6.50
N ARG A 44 5.67 -0.56 -7.29
CA ARG A 44 5.81 0.83 -6.80
C ARG A 44 4.78 1.13 -5.72
N PHE A 45 3.52 0.72 -5.91
CA PHE A 45 2.45 1.02 -4.96
C PHE A 45 2.55 0.20 -3.67
N THR A 46 3.03 -1.04 -3.73
CA THR A 46 3.21 -1.88 -2.53
C THR A 46 4.61 -1.76 -1.92
N SER A 47 5.49 -0.90 -2.45
CA SER A 47 6.87 -0.81 -1.96
C SER A 47 6.98 -0.17 -0.58
N ASN A 48 7.93 -0.64 0.22
CA ASN A 48 8.31 0.01 1.47
C ASN A 48 8.70 1.49 1.28
N ASP A 49 9.32 1.83 0.15
CA ASP A 49 9.70 3.21 -0.15
C ASP A 49 8.47 4.12 -0.31
N PHE A 50 7.43 3.64 -0.98
CA PHE A 50 6.15 4.34 -1.03
C PHE A 50 5.50 4.42 0.36
N LEU A 51 5.39 3.30 1.07
CA LEU A 51 4.75 3.27 2.40
C LEU A 51 5.45 4.19 3.41
N ARG A 52 6.78 4.34 3.31
CA ARG A 52 7.58 5.29 4.12
C ARG A 52 7.15 6.75 3.96
N VAL A 53 6.57 7.13 2.84
CA VAL A 53 6.04 8.49 2.63
C VAL A 53 4.78 8.73 3.49
N ILE A 54 4.08 7.67 3.87
CA ILE A 54 2.86 7.70 4.67
C ILE A 54 3.16 7.51 6.15
N GLY A 55 4.06 6.58 6.47
CA GLY A 55 4.46 6.26 7.85
C GLY A 55 5.44 5.09 7.89
N ASN A 56 5.62 4.48 9.07
CA ASN A 56 6.39 3.24 9.14
C ASN A 56 5.67 2.12 8.34
N PRO A 57 6.33 1.43 7.37
CA PRO A 57 5.66 0.47 6.50
C PRO A 57 4.86 -0.61 7.25
N THR A 58 5.48 -1.25 8.25
CA THR A 58 4.83 -2.27 9.07
C THR A 58 3.61 -1.71 9.81
N GLN A 59 3.65 -0.45 10.26
CA GLN A 59 2.50 0.18 10.91
C GLN A 59 1.36 0.48 9.93
N VAL A 60 1.71 0.89 8.71
CA VAL A 60 0.72 1.16 7.65
C VAL A 60 0.01 -0.13 7.26
N GLU A 61 0.76 -1.19 7.00
CA GLU A 61 0.22 -2.53 6.73
C GLU A 61 -0.61 -3.03 7.91
N ALA A 62 -0.09 -2.93 9.14
CA ALA A 62 -0.82 -3.35 10.33
C ALA A 62 -2.14 -2.58 10.50
N ARG A 63 -2.18 -1.30 10.11
CA ARG A 63 -3.43 -0.53 10.12
C ARG A 63 -4.44 -1.08 9.13
N ILE A 64 -4.02 -1.42 7.92
CA ILE A 64 -4.90 -2.08 6.91
C ILE A 64 -5.41 -3.41 7.46
N GLY A 65 -4.53 -4.24 8.02
CA GLY A 65 -4.92 -5.53 8.59
C GLY A 65 -5.89 -5.43 9.77
N ARG A 66 -5.75 -4.40 10.61
CA ARG A 66 -6.73 -4.10 11.68
C ARG A 66 -8.09 -3.71 11.12
N VAL A 67 -8.15 -2.76 10.19
CA VAL A 67 -9.43 -2.35 9.55
C VAL A 67 -10.09 -3.55 8.88
N TYR A 68 -9.33 -4.38 8.17
CA TYR A 68 -9.86 -5.61 7.58
C TYR A 68 -10.47 -6.56 8.61
N ARG A 69 -9.79 -6.81 9.73
CA ARG A 69 -10.28 -7.74 10.77
C ARG A 69 -11.48 -7.21 11.53
N ASP A 70 -11.50 -5.91 11.81
CA ASP A 70 -12.51 -5.30 12.66
C ASP A 70 -13.76 -4.89 11.85
N GLU A 71 -13.58 -4.46 10.60
CA GLU A 71 -14.62 -3.81 9.79
C GLU A 71 -14.86 -4.49 8.42
N GLY A 72 -14.00 -5.45 8.04
CA GLY A 72 -14.14 -6.22 6.82
C GLY A 72 -13.49 -5.60 5.58
N MET A 73 -13.58 -6.35 4.47
CA MET A 73 -12.86 -6.06 3.23
C MET A 73 -13.22 -4.72 2.60
N ALA A 74 -14.51 -4.38 2.54
CA ALA A 74 -14.98 -3.14 1.93
C ALA A 74 -14.41 -1.90 2.64
N GLN A 75 -14.31 -1.96 3.97
CA GLN A 75 -13.79 -0.86 4.77
C GLN A 75 -12.26 -0.75 4.65
N ALA A 76 -11.56 -1.87 4.55
CA ALA A 76 -10.12 -1.89 4.29
C ALA A 76 -9.80 -1.28 2.91
N TYR A 77 -10.58 -1.61 1.88
CA TYR A 77 -10.45 -1.01 0.55
C TYR A 77 -10.69 0.49 0.58
N LYS A 78 -11.79 0.91 1.21
CA LYS A 78 -12.08 2.34 1.40
C LYS A 78 -10.94 3.07 2.12
N TYR A 79 -10.34 2.45 3.13
CA TYR A 79 -9.19 3.02 3.82
C TYR A 79 -8.00 3.21 2.87
N ILE A 80 -7.69 2.23 2.02
CA ILE A 80 -6.60 2.34 1.02
C ILE A 80 -6.93 3.43 -0.02
N GLU A 81 -8.17 3.50 -0.50
CA GLU A 81 -8.63 4.51 -1.46
C GLU A 81 -8.56 5.94 -0.90
N ASP A 82 -8.92 6.13 0.37
CA ASP A 82 -8.95 7.45 0.99
C ASP A 82 -7.54 7.93 1.41
N ASN A 83 -6.66 7.00 1.83
CA ASN A 83 -5.42 7.36 2.53
C ASN A 83 -4.14 7.08 1.71
N LEU A 84 -4.11 6.04 0.88
CA LEU A 84 -2.91 5.61 0.16
C LEU A 84 -2.97 6.03 -1.30
N LEU A 85 -4.07 5.74 -1.99
CA LEU A 85 -4.23 5.97 -3.42
C LEU A 85 -3.99 7.43 -3.87
N PRO A 86 -4.50 8.47 -3.18
CA PRO A 86 -4.30 9.85 -3.61
C PRO A 86 -2.84 10.29 -3.55
N ILE A 87 -2.09 9.74 -2.59
CA ILE A 87 -0.65 9.97 -2.41
C ILE A 87 0.11 9.27 -3.54
N PHE A 88 -0.22 8.01 -3.81
CA PHE A 88 0.39 7.24 -4.90
C PHE A 88 0.21 7.93 -6.26
N LEU A 89 -1.02 8.32 -6.61
CA LEU A 89 -1.32 9.01 -7.87
C LEU A 89 -0.58 10.36 -8.00
N ARG A 90 -0.32 11.05 -6.90
CA ARG A 90 0.50 12.28 -6.92
C ARG A 90 1.95 11.96 -7.25
N GLN A 91 2.52 10.91 -6.66
CA GLN A 91 3.90 10.48 -6.95
C GLN A 91 4.05 9.97 -8.37
N GLU A 92 3.10 9.18 -8.89
CA GLU A 92 3.14 8.68 -10.26
C GLU A 92 3.07 9.81 -11.28
N ARG A 93 2.21 10.82 -11.04
CA ARG A 93 2.19 12.03 -11.88
C ARG A 93 3.54 12.74 -11.89
N ALA A 94 4.18 12.91 -10.72
CA ALA A 94 5.51 13.50 -10.64
C ALA A 94 6.56 12.64 -11.36
N ARG A 95 6.53 11.31 -11.20
CA ARG A 95 7.41 10.35 -11.89
C ARG A 95 7.32 10.52 -13.40
N VAL A 96 6.11 10.52 -13.94
CA VAL A 96 5.86 10.68 -15.38
C VAL A 96 6.42 12.01 -15.90
N GLN A 97 6.25 13.12 -15.16
CA GLN A 97 6.84 14.40 -15.58
C GLN A 97 8.36 14.37 -15.60
N ARG A 98 8.99 13.75 -14.62
CA ARG A 98 10.46 13.62 -14.57
C ARG A 98 11.01 12.73 -15.68
N ILE A 99 10.29 11.68 -16.06
CA ILE A 99 10.61 10.86 -17.24
C ILE A 99 10.51 11.69 -18.51
N ARG A 100 9.43 12.47 -18.67
CA ARG A 100 9.25 13.37 -19.82
C ARG A 100 10.36 14.42 -19.91
N ASN A 101 10.86 14.89 -18.78
CA ASN A 101 11.97 15.84 -18.70
C ASN A 101 13.35 15.18 -18.88
N GLY A 102 13.42 13.84 -18.97
CA GLY A 102 14.69 13.09 -19.10
C GLY A 102 15.47 12.92 -17.79
N GLU A 103 14.88 13.25 -16.65
CA GLU A 103 15.53 13.15 -15.32
C GLU A 103 15.49 11.73 -14.73
N LEU A 104 14.57 10.90 -15.21
CA LEU A 104 14.37 9.52 -14.79
C LEU A 104 14.23 8.63 -16.03
N LYS A 105 14.83 7.44 -15.99
CA LYS A 105 14.59 6.43 -17.02
C LYS A 105 13.20 5.82 -16.81
N GLY A 106 12.49 5.59 -17.93
CA GLY A 106 11.12 5.08 -17.99
C GLY A 106 10.96 3.76 -17.25
#